data_AF-A0A6C0NYM9-F1
#
_entry.id   AF-A0A6C0NYM9-F1
#
_cell.length_a   1.000
_cell.length_b   1.000
_cell.length_c   1.000
_cell.angle_alpha   90.00
_cell.angle_beta   90.00
_cell.angle_gamma   90.00
#
_symmetry.space_group_name_H-M   'P 1'
#
loop_
_entity.id
_entity.type
_entity.pdbx_description
1 polymer ?
#
loop_
_entity_poly.entity_id
_entity_poly.type
_entity_poly.pdbx_seq_one_letter_code
_entity_poly.pdbx_strand_id
1 'polypeptide(L)'
;MTNKSEIIQSIKQQNNPMIVANRLSTFIVHAIREGSINLYEAYLLNGEVIKWYRKGYTQPAWKSPVLVSNCLAILNQKLLSHIFDGNTVTENIYKLGLEAYRLNDDKRKHYIMDKYALFLEAQDSPALLHELQSIRNNADKQSYDDGPYHFDEFPFECFSPETILLEGGGHLFEKTIQDEIEDLIVELNLT
;
A
#
# COMPACT_ATOMS: atom_id res chain seq x y z
N MET A 1 -4.10 22.30 -5.24
CA MET A 1 -4.93 21.17 -5.66
C MET A 1 -4.44 20.70 -7.01
N THR A 2 -3.82 19.53 -7.06
CA THR A 2 -3.49 18.88 -8.34
C THR A 2 -4.79 18.31 -8.89
N ASN A 3 -5.29 18.84 -10.00
CA ASN A 3 -6.56 18.42 -10.60
C ASN A 3 -6.41 17.02 -11.28
N LYS A 4 -7.47 16.20 -11.36
CA LYS A 4 -7.50 14.87 -12.03
C LYS A 4 -6.79 14.87 -13.40
N SER A 5 -7.09 15.87 -14.22
CA SER A 5 -6.51 16.03 -15.55
C SER A 5 -4.99 16.21 -15.49
N GLU A 6 -4.49 16.89 -14.45
CA GLU A 6 -3.07 17.10 -14.25
C GLU A 6 -2.37 15.82 -13.83
N ILE A 7 -2.96 15.00 -12.94
CA ILE A 7 -2.36 13.72 -12.55
C ILE A 7 -2.34 12.73 -13.73
N ILE A 8 -3.43 12.61 -14.49
CA ILE A 8 -3.49 11.74 -15.68
C ILE A 8 -2.46 12.19 -16.72
N GLN A 9 -2.42 13.48 -17.05
CA GLN A 9 -1.45 14.01 -18.01
C GLN A 9 -0.01 13.81 -17.53
N SER A 10 0.23 14.06 -16.24
CA SER A 10 1.50 13.81 -15.58
C SER A 10 1.93 12.34 -15.74
N ILE A 11 1.02 11.39 -15.56
CA ILE A 11 1.31 9.96 -15.65
C ILE A 11 1.58 9.55 -17.10
N LYS A 12 0.75 9.98 -18.05
CA LYS A 12 0.93 9.70 -19.49
C LYS A 12 2.26 10.21 -20.06
N GLN A 13 2.84 11.25 -19.46
CA GLN A 13 4.13 11.81 -19.85
C GLN A 13 5.34 11.11 -19.21
N GLN A 14 5.13 10.12 -18.35
CA GLN A 14 6.22 9.42 -17.65
C GLN A 14 6.33 7.99 -18.12
N ASN A 15 7.50 7.65 -18.66
CA ASN A 15 7.81 6.26 -19.00
C ASN A 15 8.34 5.49 -17.80
N ASN A 16 8.90 6.16 -16.79
CA ASN A 16 9.46 5.52 -15.61
C ASN A 16 8.33 5.14 -14.62
N PRO A 17 8.11 3.84 -14.37
CA PRO A 17 7.01 3.38 -13.52
C PRO A 17 7.15 3.80 -12.06
N MET A 18 8.38 4.01 -11.56
CA MET A 18 8.59 4.49 -10.18
C MET A 18 8.13 5.94 -10.02
N ILE A 19 8.32 6.77 -11.04
CA ILE A 19 7.85 8.17 -11.01
C ILE A 19 6.32 8.19 -11.00
N VAL A 20 5.69 7.34 -11.82
CA VAL A 20 4.23 7.19 -11.83
C VAL A 20 3.70 6.76 -10.47
N ALA A 21 4.27 5.69 -9.89
CA ALA A 21 3.89 5.19 -8.57
C ALA A 21 4.01 6.27 -7.47
N ASN A 22 5.14 6.98 -7.43
CA ASN A 22 5.36 8.04 -6.44
C ASN A 22 4.35 9.18 -6.57
N ARG A 23 4.08 9.64 -7.81
CA ARG A 23 3.11 10.72 -8.04
C ARG A 23 1.69 10.31 -7.64
N LEU A 24 1.30 9.08 -7.97
CA LEU A 24 0.00 8.54 -7.58
C LEU A 24 -0.10 8.38 -6.06
N SER A 25 0.93 7.84 -5.39
CA SER A 25 0.99 7.76 -3.93
C SER A 25 0.85 9.14 -3.27
N THR A 26 1.60 10.15 -3.72
CA THR A 26 1.47 11.54 -3.23
C THR A 26 0.07 12.09 -3.43
N PHE A 27 -0.54 11.87 -4.60
CA PHE A 27 -1.94 12.27 -4.85
C PHE A 27 -2.89 11.63 -3.84
N ILE A 28 -2.77 10.32 -3.61
CA ILE A 28 -3.63 9.58 -2.65
C ILE A 28 -3.50 10.16 -1.24
N VAL A 29 -2.28 10.42 -0.74
CA VAL A 29 -2.06 11.03 0.59
C VAL A 29 -2.83 12.34 0.73
N HIS A 30 -2.65 13.25 -0.24
CA HIS A 30 -3.27 14.57 -0.20
C HIS A 30 -4.78 14.46 -0.29
N ALA A 31 -5.29 13.64 -1.20
CA ALA A 31 -6.71 13.46 -1.41
C ALA A 31 -7.42 12.85 -0.19
N ILE A 32 -6.80 11.88 0.50
CA ILE A 32 -7.31 11.34 1.77
C ILE A 32 -7.32 12.43 2.85
N ARG A 33 -6.20 13.16 3.03
CA ARG A 33 -6.08 14.17 4.10
C ARG A 33 -7.04 15.34 3.90
N GLU A 34 -7.33 15.70 2.65
CA GLU A 34 -8.31 16.74 2.30
C GLU A 34 -9.76 16.22 2.33
N GLY A 35 -9.97 14.91 2.50
CA GLY A 35 -11.29 14.28 2.51
C GLY A 35 -11.96 14.24 1.15
N SER A 36 -11.21 14.41 0.05
CA SER A 36 -11.75 14.37 -1.32
C SER A 36 -11.94 12.95 -1.83
N ILE A 37 -11.25 11.97 -1.25
CA ILE A 37 -11.48 10.54 -1.51
C ILE A 37 -11.66 9.79 -0.18
N ASN A 38 -12.45 8.72 -0.22
CA ASN A 38 -12.61 7.82 0.92
C ASN A 38 -11.52 6.73 0.97
N LEU A 39 -11.47 5.97 2.07
CA LEU A 39 -10.46 4.91 2.24
C LEU A 39 -10.57 3.79 1.20
N TYR A 40 -11.77 3.47 0.72
CA TYR A 40 -11.98 2.44 -0.29
C TYR A 40 -11.42 2.88 -1.65
N GLU A 41 -11.70 4.11 -2.08
CA GLU A 41 -11.12 4.72 -3.28
C GLU A 41 -9.59 4.75 -3.22
N ALA A 42 -9.04 5.17 -2.07
CA ALA A 42 -7.60 5.16 -1.86
C ALA A 42 -6.99 3.75 -1.89
N TYR A 43 -7.69 2.76 -1.33
CA TYR A 43 -7.31 1.35 -1.39
C TYR A 43 -7.23 0.84 -2.84
N LEU A 44 -8.21 1.20 -3.68
CA LEU A 44 -8.20 0.83 -5.11
C LEU A 44 -7.04 1.49 -5.85
N LEU A 45 -6.83 2.79 -5.65
CA LEU A 45 -5.72 3.53 -6.27
C LEU A 45 -4.36 3.02 -5.80
N ASN A 46 -4.20 2.66 -4.52
CA ASN A 46 -2.96 2.08 -4.03
C ASN A 46 -2.68 0.69 -4.64
N GLY A 47 -3.71 -0.07 -5.00
CA GLY A 47 -3.56 -1.27 -5.82
C GLY A 47 -2.87 -0.98 -7.15
N GLU A 48 -3.20 0.14 -7.81
CA GLU A 48 -2.52 0.61 -9.02
C GLU A 48 -1.09 1.07 -8.74
N VAL A 49 -0.84 1.77 -7.63
CA VAL A 49 0.52 2.13 -7.18
C VAL A 49 1.42 0.89 -7.08
N ILE A 50 0.93 -0.19 -6.45
CA ILE A 50 1.66 -1.45 -6.31
C ILE A 50 1.98 -2.09 -7.67
N LYS A 51 1.04 -2.05 -8.64
CA LYS A 51 1.30 -2.53 -10.01
C LYS A 51 2.42 -1.74 -10.68
N TRP A 52 2.43 -0.41 -10.53
CA TRP A 52 3.48 0.45 -11.07
C TRP A 52 4.83 0.19 -10.41
N TYR A 53 4.90 0.09 -9.07
CA TYR A 53 6.13 -0.31 -8.39
C TYR A 53 6.65 -1.66 -8.89
N ARG A 54 5.75 -2.64 -9.06
CA ARG A 54 6.10 -3.94 -9.63
C ARG A 54 6.67 -3.85 -11.04
N LYS A 55 6.11 -3.02 -11.92
CA LYS A 55 6.71 -2.77 -13.24
C LYS A 55 8.16 -2.25 -13.09
N GLY A 56 8.43 -1.39 -12.11
CA GLY A 56 9.76 -0.84 -11.86
C GLY A 56 10.83 -1.86 -11.46
N TYR A 57 10.49 -2.83 -10.61
CA TYR A 57 11.46 -3.85 -10.17
C TYR A 57 11.46 -5.14 -11.01
N THR A 58 10.42 -5.41 -11.80
CA THR A 58 10.37 -6.61 -12.66
C THR A 58 10.83 -6.37 -14.09
N GLN A 59 10.67 -5.15 -14.63
CA GLN A 59 11.07 -4.88 -16.01
C GLN A 59 12.58 -4.60 -16.12
N PRO A 60 13.30 -5.28 -17.02
CA PRO A 60 14.74 -5.11 -17.19
C PRO A 60 15.19 -3.70 -17.57
N ALA A 61 14.30 -2.86 -18.10
CA ALA A 61 14.58 -1.49 -18.50
C ALA A 61 14.82 -0.56 -17.30
N TRP A 62 14.22 -0.85 -16.14
CA TRP A 62 14.24 0.03 -14.97
C TRP A 62 15.12 -0.50 -13.83
N LYS A 63 15.10 -1.83 -13.60
CA LYS A 63 15.90 -2.51 -12.56
C LYS A 63 15.83 -1.82 -11.19
N SER A 64 14.67 -1.28 -10.82
CA SER A 64 14.53 -0.63 -9.51
C SER A 64 14.63 -1.68 -8.40
N PRO A 65 15.33 -1.40 -7.28
CA PRO A 65 15.36 -2.31 -6.15
C PRO A 65 13.99 -2.39 -5.48
N VAL A 66 13.68 -3.53 -4.87
CA VAL A 66 12.53 -3.65 -3.99
C VAL A 66 12.93 -3.15 -2.61
N LEU A 67 12.28 -2.09 -2.13
CA LEU A 67 12.53 -1.51 -0.81
C LEU A 67 11.63 -2.15 0.24
N VAL A 68 12.02 -2.02 1.50
CA VAL A 68 11.18 -2.38 2.65
C VAL A 68 9.85 -1.65 2.60
N SER A 69 9.85 -0.38 2.20
CA SER A 69 8.65 0.44 2.11
C SER A 69 7.65 -0.12 1.08
N ASN A 70 8.12 -0.73 -0.02
CA ASN A 70 7.25 -1.45 -0.95
C ASN A 70 6.61 -2.68 -0.29
N CYS A 71 7.38 -3.42 0.51
CA CYS A 71 6.87 -4.58 1.24
C CYS A 71 5.81 -4.16 2.28
N LEU A 72 6.04 -3.04 2.98
CA LEU A 72 5.07 -2.48 3.93
C LEU A 72 3.78 -2.03 3.26
N ALA A 73 3.87 -1.33 2.12
CA ALA A 73 2.71 -0.90 1.35
C ALA A 73 1.86 -2.11 0.88
N ILE A 74 2.50 -3.20 0.45
CA ILE A 74 1.82 -4.44 0.06
C ILE A 74 1.19 -5.15 1.27
N LEU A 75 1.88 -5.19 2.40
CA LEU A 75 1.34 -5.75 3.65
C LEU A 75 0.10 -4.98 4.11
N ASN A 76 0.14 -3.65 4.09
CA ASN A 76 -1.01 -2.82 4.43
C ASN A 76 -2.16 -3.02 3.43
N GLN A 77 -1.86 -3.11 2.13
CA GLN A 77 -2.85 -3.46 1.10
C GLN A 77 -3.49 -4.82 1.36
N LYS A 78 -2.70 -5.80 1.82
CA LYS A 78 -3.19 -7.15 2.16
C LYS A 78 -4.15 -7.13 3.34
N LEU A 79 -3.87 -6.34 4.38
CA LEU A 79 -4.80 -6.19 5.50
C LEU A 79 -6.09 -5.49 5.07
N LEU A 80 -5.98 -4.43 4.25
CA LEU A 80 -7.14 -3.72 3.72
C LEU A 80 -7.96 -4.57 2.72
N SER A 81 -7.35 -5.50 1.99
CA SER A 81 -8.09 -6.40 1.11
C SER A 81 -8.99 -7.36 1.89
N HIS A 82 -8.67 -7.68 3.14
CA HIS A 82 -9.59 -8.42 4.02
C HIS A 82 -10.77 -7.58 4.50
N ILE A 83 -10.63 -6.25 4.52
CA ILE A 83 -11.69 -5.32 4.87
C ILE A 83 -12.61 -5.09 3.66
N PHE A 84 -12.02 -4.86 2.49
CA PHE A 84 -12.73 -4.40 1.30
C PHE A 84 -13.07 -5.47 0.27
N ASP A 85 -12.26 -6.51 0.13
CA ASP A 85 -12.37 -7.49 -0.95
C ASP A 85 -12.64 -8.92 -0.46
N GLY A 86 -12.82 -9.82 -1.42
CA GLY A 86 -12.93 -11.26 -1.18
C GLY A 86 -11.59 -12.01 -1.30
N ASN A 87 -11.62 -13.29 -0.95
CA ASN A 87 -10.45 -14.17 -0.85
C ASN A 87 -9.54 -14.17 -2.10
N THR A 88 -10.08 -14.03 -3.31
CA THR A 88 -9.28 -14.07 -4.55
C THR A 88 -8.32 -12.90 -4.70
N VAL A 89 -8.77 -11.66 -4.41
CA VAL A 89 -7.91 -10.47 -4.53
C VAL A 89 -6.82 -10.52 -3.45
N THR A 90 -7.22 -10.87 -2.24
CA THR A 90 -6.35 -11.11 -1.09
C THR A 90 -5.23 -12.12 -1.41
N GLU A 91 -5.55 -13.24 -2.06
CA GLU A 91 -4.56 -14.25 -2.43
C GLU A 91 -3.55 -13.74 -3.49
N ASN A 92 -4.01 -12.90 -4.42
CA ASN A 92 -3.09 -12.27 -5.38
C ASN A 92 -2.13 -11.30 -4.69
N ILE A 93 -2.63 -10.49 -3.76
CA ILE A 93 -1.80 -9.56 -2.98
C ILE A 93 -0.81 -10.34 -2.09
N TYR A 94 -1.22 -11.47 -1.50
CA TYR A 94 -0.32 -12.36 -0.75
C TYR A 94 0.89 -12.79 -1.59
N LYS A 95 0.63 -13.29 -2.81
CA LYS A 95 1.69 -13.72 -3.74
C LYS A 95 2.62 -12.56 -4.11
N LEU A 96 2.06 -11.37 -4.32
CA LEU A 96 2.85 -10.17 -4.58
C LEU A 96 3.73 -9.79 -3.38
N GLY A 97 3.21 -9.92 -2.15
CA GLY A 97 3.97 -9.71 -0.92
C GLY A 97 5.16 -10.65 -0.83
N LEU A 98 4.95 -11.95 -1.07
CA LEU A 98 6.04 -12.93 -1.08
C LEU A 98 7.06 -12.67 -2.20
N GLU A 99 6.61 -12.23 -3.38
CA GLU A 99 7.51 -11.83 -4.47
C GLU A 99 8.40 -10.66 -4.06
N ALA A 100 7.79 -9.58 -3.53
CA ALA A 100 8.51 -8.39 -3.07
C ALA A 100 9.48 -8.74 -1.93
N TYR A 101 9.03 -9.51 -0.95
CA TYR A 101 9.86 -9.96 0.17
C TYR A 101 11.10 -10.74 -0.30
N ARG A 102 10.93 -11.65 -1.25
CA ARG A 102 12.05 -12.43 -1.81
C ARG A 102 13.05 -11.57 -2.60
N LEU A 103 12.55 -10.52 -3.24
CA LEU A 103 13.36 -9.61 -4.07
C LEU A 103 14.01 -8.48 -3.28
N ASN A 104 13.54 -8.19 -2.06
CA ASN A 104 14.17 -7.22 -1.18
C ASN A 104 15.56 -7.71 -0.75
N ASP A 105 16.57 -6.86 -0.92
CA ASP A 105 17.96 -7.19 -0.65
C ASP A 105 18.46 -6.66 0.70
N ASP A 106 17.64 -5.92 1.45
CA ASP A 106 18.00 -5.41 2.77
C ASP A 106 18.25 -6.59 3.73
N LYS A 107 19.44 -6.61 4.35
CA LYS A 107 19.90 -7.66 5.27
C LYS A 107 19.96 -7.21 6.72
N ARG A 108 19.58 -5.95 7.00
CA ARG A 108 19.51 -5.46 8.38
C ARG A 108 18.37 -6.19 9.10
N LYS A 109 18.51 -6.33 10.42
CA LYS A 109 17.39 -6.78 11.24
C LYS A 109 16.26 -5.78 11.07
N HIS A 110 15.04 -6.30 10.93
CA HIS A 110 13.90 -5.42 10.80
C HIS A 110 12.66 -6.04 11.42
N TYR A 111 12.08 -5.38 12.41
CA TYR A 111 10.96 -5.90 13.20
C TYR A 111 9.73 -6.31 12.35
N ILE A 112 9.52 -5.73 11.15
CA ILE A 112 8.52 -6.19 10.18
C ILE A 112 9.08 -7.27 9.27
N MET A 113 10.25 -7.04 8.66
CA MET A 113 10.77 -7.96 7.64
C MET A 113 11.13 -9.33 8.21
N ASP A 114 11.61 -9.39 9.45
CA ASP A 114 11.96 -10.62 10.16
C ASP A 114 10.76 -11.56 10.34
N LYS A 115 9.54 -11.01 10.35
CA LYS A 115 8.27 -11.74 10.52
C LYS A 115 7.31 -11.56 9.34
N TYR A 116 7.79 -11.04 8.21
CA TYR A 116 6.95 -10.56 7.12
C TYR A 116 5.95 -11.60 6.60
N ALA A 117 6.43 -12.83 6.37
CA ALA A 117 5.58 -13.92 5.90
C ALA A 117 4.44 -14.27 6.88
N LEU A 118 4.70 -14.19 8.19
CA LEU A 118 3.67 -14.38 9.21
C LEU A 118 2.68 -13.20 9.19
N PHE A 119 3.18 -11.97 9.03
CA PHE A 119 2.34 -10.78 9.00
C PHE A 119 1.42 -10.71 7.77
N LEU A 120 1.81 -11.30 6.64
CA LEU A 120 0.92 -11.43 5.47
C LEU A 120 -0.35 -12.27 5.75
N GLU A 121 -0.34 -13.07 6.81
CA GLU A 121 -1.43 -13.93 7.27
C GLU A 121 -2.07 -13.43 8.57
N ALA A 122 -1.76 -12.19 8.99
CA ALA A 122 -2.15 -11.69 10.30
C ALA A 122 -3.67 -11.54 10.49
N GLN A 123 -4.48 -11.49 9.42
CA GLN A 123 -5.92 -11.18 9.51
C GLN A 123 -6.69 -12.07 10.48
N ASP A 124 -6.30 -13.34 10.60
CA ASP A 124 -6.98 -14.35 11.43
C ASP A 124 -6.31 -14.50 12.81
N SER A 125 -5.32 -13.67 13.12
CA SER A 125 -4.50 -13.75 14.33
C SER A 125 -4.51 -12.42 15.09
N PRO A 126 -5.38 -12.27 16.11
CA PRO A 126 -5.39 -11.09 16.97
C PRO A 126 -4.01 -10.78 17.58
N ALA A 127 -3.21 -11.81 17.88
CA ALA A 127 -1.87 -11.64 18.41
C ALA A 127 -0.94 -10.94 17.39
N LEU A 128 -0.97 -11.34 16.12
CA LEU A 128 -0.16 -10.71 15.08
C LEU A 128 -0.68 -9.31 14.75
N LEU A 129 -2.00 -9.09 14.75
CA LEU A 129 -2.58 -7.76 14.55
C LEU A 129 -2.19 -6.78 15.66
N HIS A 130 -2.23 -7.21 16.94
CA HIS A 130 -1.75 -6.38 18.05
C HIS A 130 -0.24 -6.08 17.96
N GLU A 131 0.55 -7.02 17.47
CA GLU A 131 1.98 -6.80 17.26
C GLU A 131 2.23 -5.75 16.17
N LEU A 132 1.57 -5.87 15.00
CA LEU A 132 1.64 -4.88 13.93
C LEU A 132 1.13 -3.51 14.38
N GLN A 133 0.03 -3.46 15.13
CA GLN A 133 -0.51 -2.24 15.71
C GLN A 133 0.49 -1.60 16.70
N SER A 134 1.12 -2.40 17.55
CA SER A 134 2.17 -1.93 18.47
C SER A 134 3.38 -1.36 17.74
N ILE A 135 3.79 -2.02 16.65
CA ILE A 135 4.87 -1.56 15.77
C ILE A 135 4.52 -0.18 15.19
N ARG A 136 3.32 -0.02 14.61
CA ARG A 136 2.84 1.25 14.04
C ARG A 136 2.78 2.36 15.10
N ASN A 137 2.21 2.07 16.27
CA ASN A 137 2.00 3.05 17.34
C ASN A 137 3.28 3.50 18.05
N ASN A 138 4.39 2.77 17.90
CA ASN A 138 5.68 3.09 18.49
C ASN A 138 6.76 3.31 17.42
N ALA A 139 6.36 3.65 16.19
CA ALA A 139 7.27 3.91 15.07
C ALA A 139 8.35 4.97 15.42
N ASP A 140 7.98 5.98 16.21
CA ASP A 140 8.85 7.05 16.69
C ASP A 140 9.92 6.58 17.70
N LYS A 141 9.68 5.46 18.37
CA LYS A 141 10.56 4.89 19.41
C LYS A 141 11.43 3.74 18.90
N GLN A 142 11.20 3.29 17.66
CA GLN A 142 11.95 2.18 17.08
C GLN A 142 13.36 2.61 16.71
N SER A 143 14.31 1.71 16.92
CA SER A 143 15.69 1.95 16.54
C SER A 143 15.80 2.00 15.03
N TYR A 144 16.46 3.03 14.51
CA TYR A 144 16.81 3.11 13.09
C TYR A 144 17.71 1.94 12.65
N ASP A 145 18.52 1.41 13.58
CA ASP A 145 19.43 0.29 13.33
C ASP A 145 18.67 -1.03 13.08
N ASP A 146 17.45 -1.14 13.60
CA ASP A 146 16.51 -2.25 13.35
C ASP A 146 15.54 -1.93 12.21
N GLY A 147 15.92 -1.00 11.32
CA GLY A 147 15.14 -0.56 10.17
C GLY A 147 14.10 0.54 10.52
N PRO A 148 13.91 1.56 9.67
CA PRO A 148 12.91 2.59 9.93
C PRO A 148 11.48 2.10 9.65
N TYR A 149 10.51 2.56 10.43
CA TYR A 149 9.10 2.39 10.09
C TYR A 149 8.69 3.43 9.07
N HIS A 150 8.23 2.97 7.90
CA HIS A 150 7.76 3.83 6.83
C HIS A 150 6.29 4.20 7.05
N PHE A 151 6.01 5.04 8.05
CA PHE A 151 4.65 5.54 8.35
C PHE A 151 4.07 6.42 7.22
N ASP A 152 4.92 6.82 6.28
CA ASP A 152 4.63 7.51 5.05
C ASP A 152 4.22 6.58 3.90
N GLU A 153 4.04 5.28 4.15
CA GLU A 153 3.46 4.34 3.18
C GLU A 153 1.97 4.10 3.46
N PHE A 154 1.17 3.95 2.40
CA PHE A 154 -0.29 3.78 2.48
C PHE A 154 -0.68 2.67 3.49
N PRO A 155 -1.69 2.88 4.37
CA PRO A 155 -2.61 4.02 4.43
C PRO A 155 -2.11 5.23 5.24
N PHE A 156 -0.79 5.39 5.33
CA PHE A 156 -0.12 6.50 6.01
C PHE A 156 -0.46 6.53 7.51
N GLU A 157 -0.35 7.69 8.12
CA GLU A 157 -0.86 7.96 9.48
C GLU A 157 -2.40 8.07 9.54
N CYS A 158 -3.09 8.04 8.40
CA CYS A 158 -4.53 8.30 8.34
C CYS A 158 -5.36 7.12 8.86
N PHE A 159 -4.91 5.88 8.65
CA PHE A 159 -5.65 4.69 9.05
C PHE A 159 -4.74 3.59 9.61
N SER A 160 -5.32 2.74 10.44
CA SER A 160 -4.68 1.56 11.03
C SER A 160 -5.48 0.32 10.64
N PRO A 161 -5.11 -0.40 9.55
CA PRO A 161 -5.80 -1.61 9.11
C PRO A 161 -5.90 -2.64 10.22
N GLU A 162 -4.88 -2.71 11.08
CA GLU A 162 -4.81 -3.62 12.22
C GLU A 162 -5.94 -3.34 13.22
N THR A 163 -6.17 -2.06 13.56
CA THR A 163 -7.26 -1.64 14.46
C THR A 163 -8.62 -2.01 13.87
N ILE A 164 -8.84 -1.71 12.59
CA ILE A 164 -10.11 -1.98 11.91
C ILE A 164 -10.45 -3.47 11.93
N LEU A 165 -9.45 -4.33 11.66
CA LEU A 165 -9.62 -5.79 11.68
C LEU A 165 -9.90 -6.30 13.10
N LEU A 166 -9.19 -5.81 14.11
CA LEU A 166 -9.40 -6.19 15.52
C LEU A 166 -10.81 -5.84 16.02
N GLU A 167 -11.35 -4.71 15.58
CA GLU A 167 -12.69 -4.23 15.96
C GLU A 167 -13.81 -4.84 15.10
N GLY A 168 -13.48 -5.61 14.06
CA GLY A 168 -14.46 -6.11 13.09
C GLY A 168 -15.13 -4.99 12.28
N GLY A 169 -14.49 -3.82 12.20
CA GLY A 169 -15.06 -2.57 11.67
C GLY A 169 -15.18 -2.50 10.16
N GLY A 170 -14.83 -3.55 9.41
CA GLY A 170 -14.84 -3.51 7.95
C GLY A 170 -16.21 -3.22 7.31
N HIS A 171 -17.30 -3.57 8.01
CA HIS A 171 -18.67 -3.30 7.59
C HIS A 171 -19.07 -1.81 7.69
N LEU A 172 -18.28 -0.99 8.37
CA LEU A 172 -18.56 0.44 8.59
C LEU A 172 -18.17 1.32 7.39
N PHE A 173 -17.42 0.77 6.43
CA PHE A 173 -16.94 1.54 5.29
C PHE A 173 -17.87 1.36 4.08
N GLU A 174 -18.38 2.47 3.56
CA GLU A 174 -19.04 2.49 2.28
C GLU A 174 -18.04 2.19 1.16
N LYS A 175 -18.42 1.29 0.26
CA LYS A 175 -17.64 0.91 -0.93
C LYS A 175 -18.12 1.69 -2.16
N THR A 176 -18.24 3.00 -2.00
CA THR A 176 -18.64 3.92 -3.06
C THR A 176 -17.40 4.46 -3.76
N ILE A 177 -17.50 4.60 -5.07
CA ILE A 177 -16.46 5.15 -5.93
C ILE A 177 -17.08 6.33 -6.66
N GLN A 178 -16.43 7.49 -6.57
CA GLN A 178 -16.80 8.67 -7.35
C GLN A 178 -16.39 8.48 -8.81
N ASP A 179 -17.19 8.99 -9.73
CA ASP A 179 -16.95 8.91 -11.19
C ASP A 179 -15.51 9.37 -11.54
N GLU A 180 -15.01 10.39 -10.84
CA GLU A 180 -13.66 10.91 -11.05
C GLU A 180 -12.56 9.89 -10.76
N ILE A 181 -12.76 9.05 -9.74
CA ILE A 181 -11.81 8.02 -9.32
C ILE A 181 -11.93 6.78 -10.20
N GLU A 182 -13.15 6.40 -10.57
CA GLU A 182 -13.38 5.30 -11.52
C GLU A 182 -12.66 5.58 -12.85
N ASP A 183 -12.87 6.77 -13.42
CA ASP A 183 -12.19 7.21 -14.64
C ASP A 183 -10.66 7.19 -14.50
N LEU A 184 -10.13 7.64 -13.36
CA LEU A 184 -8.69 7.63 -13.12
C LEU A 184 -8.14 6.19 -13.15
N ILE A 185 -8.84 5.25 -12.51
CA ILE A 185 -8.46 3.83 -12.51
C ILE A 185 -8.50 3.27 -13.93
N VAL A 186 -9.53 3.60 -14.72
CA VAL A 186 -9.64 3.17 -16.13
C VAL A 186 -8.44 3.68 -16.93
N GLU A 187 -8.13 4.97 -16.84
CA GLU A 187 -7.02 5.59 -17.58
C GLU A 187 -5.66 4.99 -17.20
N LEU A 188 -5.44 4.64 -15.93
CA LEU A 188 -4.22 3.97 -15.47
C LEU A 188 -4.04 2.58 -16.08
N ASN A 189 -5.13 1.87 -16.37
CA ASN A 189 -5.11 0.52 -16.94
C ASN A 189 -5.11 0.51 -18.48
N LEU A 190 -5.42 1.63 -19.14
CA LEU A 190 -5.27 1.81 -20.59
C LEU A 190 -3.87 2.25 -21.03
N THR A 191 -3.01 2.62 -20.07
CA THR A 191 -1.63 3.11 -20.30
C THR A 191 -0.59 2.00 -20.13
#